data_AF-A0A165T728-F1
#
_entry.id   AF-A0A165T728-F1
#
_cell.length_a   1.000
_cell.length_b   1.000
_cell.length_c   1.000
_cell.angle_alpha   90.00
_cell.angle_beta   90.00
_cell.angle_gamma   90.00
#
_symmetry.space_group_name_H-M   'P 1'
#
loop_
_entity.id
_entity.type
_entity.pdbx_description
1 polymer ?
#
loop_
_entity_poly.entity_id
_entity_poly.type
_entity_poly.pdbx_seq_one_letter_code
_entity_poly.pdbx_strand_id
1 'polypeptide(L)'
;SVGRTHKTLTPQRKHRKMLKDGTSEVWPESVEEIFVEGLREYWQSPWATFSRGRSRWRNQFLVDYLRKRGIERSKKQVASHIQVLRNMWKGEPEYSLVAGGDELF
;
A
#
# COMPACT_ATOMS: atom_id res chain seq x y z
N SER A 1 14.25 28.76 -2.21
CA SER A 1 13.26 27.80 -2.74
C SER A 1 13.83 26.40 -2.62
N VAL A 2 13.56 25.69 -1.52
CA VAL A 2 14.09 24.33 -1.31
C VAL A 2 13.25 23.39 -2.16
N GLY A 3 13.82 22.92 -3.27
CA GLY A 3 13.20 21.90 -4.11
C GLY A 3 12.95 20.66 -3.28
N ARG A 4 11.67 20.32 -3.08
CA ARG A 4 11.24 19.06 -2.49
C ARG A 4 11.68 17.97 -3.47
N THR A 5 12.82 17.35 -3.22
CA THR A 5 13.23 16.13 -3.91
C THR A 5 12.12 15.12 -3.67
N HIS A 6 11.36 14.80 -4.72
CA HIS A 6 10.39 13.72 -4.69
C HIS A 6 11.17 12.43 -4.48
N LYS A 7 11.41 12.05 -3.21
CA LYS A 7 11.78 10.69 -2.87
C LYS A 7 10.60 9.83 -3.32
N THR A 8 10.74 9.19 -4.47
CA THR A 8 9.82 8.17 -4.96
C THR A 8 9.49 7.25 -3.80
N LEU A 9 8.21 7.06 -3.48
CA LEU A 9 7.74 6.28 -2.32
C LEU A 9 8.32 4.84 -2.28
N THR A 10 8.70 4.32 -3.44
CA THR A 10 9.42 3.05 -3.58
C THR A 10 10.71 3.25 -4.37
N PRO A 11 11.77 3.81 -3.77
CA PRO A 11 13.00 4.11 -4.51
C PRO A 11 13.72 2.84 -4.98
N GLN A 12 13.40 1.69 -4.36
CA GLN A 12 13.96 0.37 -4.71
C GLN A 12 13.19 -0.35 -5.82
N ARG A 13 12.06 0.20 -6.30
CA ARG A 13 11.22 -0.47 -7.31
C ARG A 13 11.81 -0.31 -8.70
N LYS A 14 12.60 -1.29 -9.14
CA LYS A 14 13.27 -1.27 -10.45
C LYS A 14 12.33 -1.34 -11.65
N HIS A 15 11.17 -2.01 -11.52
CA HIS A 15 10.19 -2.15 -12.59
C HIS A 15 8.75 -2.15 -12.07
N ARG A 16 7.86 -1.42 -12.76
CA ARG A 16 6.41 -1.46 -12.53
C ARG A 16 5.77 -2.44 -13.50
N LYS A 17 4.87 -3.28 -12.99
CA LYS A 17 4.20 -4.32 -13.80
C LYS A 17 3.19 -3.62 -14.70
N MET A 18 3.27 -3.87 -16.01
CA MET A 18 2.30 -3.40 -16.99
C MET A 18 1.08 -4.31 -17.07
N LEU A 19 -0.06 -3.78 -17.53
CA LEU A 19 -1.21 -4.57 -17.98
C LEU A 19 -0.80 -5.47 -19.15
N LYS A 20 -1.59 -6.52 -19.42
CA LYS A 20 -1.30 -7.51 -20.46
C LYS A 20 -1.21 -6.91 -21.87
N ASP A 21 -1.89 -5.79 -22.08
CA ASP A 21 -1.89 -5.03 -23.34
C ASP A 21 -0.76 -3.98 -23.41
N GLY A 22 0.06 -3.86 -22.37
CA GLY A 22 1.16 -2.90 -22.30
C GLY A 22 0.72 -1.43 -22.20
N THR A 23 -0.57 -1.15 -22.04
CA THR A 23 -1.10 0.22 -22.15
C THR A 23 -0.88 1.06 -20.89
N SER A 24 -0.84 0.42 -19.72
CA SER A 24 -0.66 1.13 -18.45
C SER A 24 -0.08 0.24 -17.35
N GLU A 25 0.46 0.87 -16.30
CA GLU A 25 0.96 0.20 -15.12
C GLU A 25 -0.20 -0.35 -14.25
N VAL A 26 -0.04 -1.54 -13.69
CA VAL A 26 -1.02 -2.15 -12.75
C VAL A 26 -1.17 -1.30 -11.48
N TRP A 27 -0.07 -0.71 -11.02
CA TRP A 27 0.01 0.21 -9.88
C TRP A 27 0.84 1.42 -10.28
N PRO A 28 0.20 2.43 -10.91
CA PRO A 28 0.85 3.70 -11.20
C PRO A 28 1.31 4.39 -9.91
N GLU A 29 2.35 5.19 -9.99
CA GLU A 29 2.91 5.91 -8.84
C GLU A 29 1.85 6.69 -8.07
N SER A 30 1.01 7.47 -8.78
CA SER A 30 -0.09 8.24 -8.18
C SER A 30 -1.08 7.39 -7.39
N VAL A 31 -1.35 6.16 -7.84
CA VAL A 31 -2.22 5.22 -7.12
C VAL A 31 -1.50 4.63 -5.91
N GLU A 32 -0.20 4.38 -6.02
CA GLU A 32 0.62 3.89 -4.93
C GLU A 32 0.77 4.92 -3.80
N GLU A 33 0.90 6.22 -4.11
CA GLU A 33 0.92 7.27 -3.07
C GLU A 33 -0.35 7.23 -2.22
N ILE A 34 -1.51 7.14 -2.88
CA ILE A 34 -2.81 7.02 -2.22
C ILE A 34 -2.90 5.69 -1.44
N PHE A 35 -2.34 4.61 -1.98
CA PHE A 35 -2.31 3.31 -1.30
C PHE A 35 -1.53 3.38 0.03
N VAL A 36 -0.36 4.00 0.01
CA VAL A 36 0.48 4.18 1.20
C VAL A 36 -0.15 5.13 2.21
N GLU A 37 -0.79 6.20 1.74
CA GLU A 37 -1.62 7.06 2.59
C GLU A 37 -2.72 6.24 3.29
N GLY A 38 -3.43 5.37 2.55
CA GLY A 38 -4.45 4.48 3.09
C GLY A 38 -3.91 3.48 4.14
N LEU A 39 -2.67 3.00 3.98
CA LEU A 39 -2.02 2.17 5.01
C LEU A 39 -1.79 2.95 6.31
N ARG A 40 -1.33 4.21 6.21
CA ARG A 40 -1.11 5.08 7.38
C ARG A 40 -2.43 5.37 8.10
N GLU A 41 -3.47 5.73 7.34
CA GLU A 41 -4.82 5.96 7.86
C GLU A 41 -5.39 4.73 8.56
N TYR A 42 -5.18 3.53 8.00
CA TYR A 42 -5.60 2.30 8.65
C TYR A 42 -4.96 2.13 10.04
N TRP A 43 -3.64 2.33 10.15
CA TRP A 43 -2.89 2.21 11.40
C TRP A 43 -3.25 3.26 12.45
N GLN A 44 -3.67 4.45 12.01
CA GLN A 44 -4.19 5.49 12.90
C GLN A 44 -5.66 5.27 13.28
N SER A 45 -6.39 4.43 12.54
CA SER A 45 -7.79 4.17 12.80
C SER A 45 -8.01 3.19 13.96
N PRO A 46 -9.15 3.30 14.68
CA PRO A 46 -9.55 2.32 15.69
C PRO A 46 -9.64 0.88 15.17
N TRP A 47 -9.77 0.70 13.84
CA TRP A 47 -9.84 -0.60 13.20
C TRP A 47 -8.54 -1.40 13.30
N ALA A 48 -7.39 -0.76 13.29
CA ALA A 48 -6.11 -1.45 13.45
C ALA A 48 -6.01 -2.08 14.84
N THR A 49 -6.40 -1.35 15.89
CA THR A 49 -6.46 -1.84 17.26
C THR A 49 -7.52 -2.94 17.42
N PHE A 50 -8.75 -2.69 16.96
CA PHE A 50 -9.86 -3.64 17.10
C PHE A 50 -9.61 -4.97 16.37
N SER A 51 -9.00 -4.90 15.18
CA SER A 51 -8.71 -6.08 14.38
C SER A 51 -7.44 -6.81 14.82
N ARG A 52 -6.65 -6.25 15.77
CA ARG A 52 -5.26 -6.65 16.05
C ARG A 52 -4.43 -6.69 14.77
N GLY A 53 -4.56 -5.68 13.91
CA GLY A 53 -3.84 -5.61 12.64
C GLY A 53 -4.12 -6.77 11.66
N ARG A 54 -5.25 -7.49 11.79
CA ARG A 54 -5.57 -8.63 10.91
C ARG A 54 -5.71 -8.20 9.45
N SER A 55 -4.94 -8.87 8.59
CA SER A 55 -4.85 -8.58 7.16
C SER A 55 -6.19 -8.52 6.42
N ARG A 56 -7.20 -9.32 6.82
CA ARG A 56 -8.53 -9.30 6.17
C ARG A 56 -9.23 -7.93 6.31
N TRP A 57 -9.16 -7.33 7.49
CA TRP A 57 -9.81 -6.04 7.78
C TRP A 57 -9.05 -4.89 7.14
N ARG A 58 -7.72 -4.90 7.25
CA ARG A 58 -6.85 -3.97 6.51
C ARG A 58 -7.13 -3.97 5.01
N ASN A 59 -7.22 -5.16 4.41
CA ASN A 59 -7.43 -5.25 2.96
C ASN A 59 -8.82 -4.72 2.55
N GLN A 60 -9.86 -4.95 3.36
CA GLN A 60 -11.18 -4.34 3.11
C GLN A 60 -11.11 -2.82 3.24
N PHE A 61 -10.49 -2.31 4.31
CA PHE A 61 -10.33 -0.87 4.52
C PHE A 61 -9.66 -0.20 3.33
N LEU A 62 -8.57 -0.78 2.81
CA LEU A 62 -7.84 -0.22 1.66
C LEU A 62 -8.66 -0.25 0.37
N VAL A 63 -9.46 -1.30 0.14
CA VAL A 63 -10.40 -1.32 -1.00
C VAL A 63 -11.37 -0.15 -0.91
N ASP A 64 -11.96 0.08 0.26
CA ASP A 64 -12.90 1.19 0.47
C ASP A 64 -12.21 2.56 0.36
N TYR A 65 -10.99 2.67 0.87
CA TYR A 65 -10.18 3.89 0.82
C TYR A 65 -9.85 4.31 -0.62
N LEU A 66 -9.46 3.36 -1.46
CA LEU A 66 -9.17 3.57 -2.88
C LEU A 66 -10.44 3.89 -3.67
N ARG A 67 -11.53 3.15 -3.42
CA ARG A 67 -12.82 3.35 -4.10
C ARG A 67 -13.38 4.75 -3.87
N LYS A 68 -13.26 5.30 -2.65
CA LYS A 68 -13.66 6.69 -2.33
C LYS A 68 -12.92 7.75 -3.17
N ARG A 69 -11.77 7.42 -3.74
CA ARG A 69 -10.96 8.28 -4.62
C ARG A 69 -11.09 7.93 -6.10
N GLY A 70 -12.10 7.12 -6.46
CA GLY A 70 -12.34 6.68 -7.84
C GLY A 70 -11.38 5.59 -8.33
N ILE A 71 -10.64 4.93 -7.44
CA ILE A 71 -9.69 3.87 -7.79
C ILE A 71 -10.29 2.50 -7.46
N GLU A 72 -10.68 1.75 -8.49
CA GLU A 72 -11.24 0.41 -8.34
C GLU A 72 -10.15 -0.66 -8.23
N ARG A 73 -10.11 -1.34 -7.08
CA ARG A 73 -9.20 -2.47 -6.81
C ARG A 73 -9.90 -3.52 -5.97
N SER A 74 -9.70 -4.79 -6.33
CA SER A 74 -10.21 -5.92 -5.56
C SER A 74 -9.34 -6.22 -4.33
N LYS A 75 -9.91 -6.89 -3.32
CA LYS A 75 -9.14 -7.39 -2.16
C LYS A 75 -7.92 -8.23 -2.54
N LYS A 76 -8.02 -9.02 -3.62
CA LYS A 76 -6.91 -9.86 -4.10
C LYS A 76 -5.78 -9.00 -4.67
N GLN A 77 -6.11 -7.97 -5.46
CA GLN A 77 -5.11 -7.01 -5.96
C GLN A 77 -4.44 -6.26 -4.81
N VAL A 78 -5.22 -5.79 -3.83
CA VAL A 78 -4.70 -5.14 -2.62
C VAL A 78 -3.76 -6.07 -1.85
N ALA A 79 -4.18 -7.31 -1.54
CA ALA A 79 -3.37 -8.28 -0.83
C ALA A 79 -2.05 -8.59 -1.55
N SER A 80 -2.12 -8.80 -2.87
CA SER A 80 -0.94 -9.05 -3.71
C SER A 80 0.02 -7.86 -3.71
N HIS A 81 -0.50 -6.63 -3.75
CA HIS A 81 0.32 -5.44 -3.73
C HIS A 81 1.03 -5.25 -2.38
N ILE A 82 0.33 -5.49 -1.27
CA ILE A 82 0.95 -5.45 0.07
C ILE A 82 2.09 -6.45 0.17
N GLN A 83 1.93 -7.65 -0.38
CA GLN A 83 2.99 -8.66 -0.38
C GLN A 83 4.23 -8.21 -1.17
N VAL A 84 4.05 -7.49 -2.28
CA VAL A 84 5.15 -6.89 -3.04
C VAL A 84 5.87 -5.84 -2.21
N LEU A 85 5.13 -4.92 -1.58
CA LEU A 85 5.69 -3.89 -0.71
C LEU A 85 6.41 -4.49 0.50
N ARG A 86 5.87 -5.54 1.11
CA ARG A 86 6.50 -6.25 2.24
C ARG A 86 7.86 -6.85 1.87
N ASN A 87 7.97 -7.44 0.68
CA ASN A 87 9.25 -7.96 0.19
C ASN A 87 10.25 -6.83 -0.10
N MET A 88 9.76 -5.70 -0.61
CA MET A 88 10.60 -4.56 -0.97
C MET A 88 11.09 -3.78 0.26
N TRP A 89 10.21 -3.50 1.22
CA TRP A 89 10.53 -2.72 2.41
C TRP A 89 11.14 -3.57 3.53
N LYS A 90 11.56 -4.80 3.26
CA LYS A 90 12.19 -5.64 4.29
C LYS A 90 13.49 -4.96 4.76
N GLY A 91 13.53 -4.57 6.04
CA GLY A 91 14.64 -3.82 6.62
C GLY A 91 14.51 -2.30 6.54
N GLU A 92 13.45 -1.79 5.89
CA GLU A 92 13.13 -0.36 5.82
C GLU A 92 12.08 0.03 6.89
N PRO A 93 12.06 1.29 7.35
CA PRO A 93 11.06 1.77 8.32
C PRO A 93 9.61 1.54 7.87
N GLU A 94 9.35 1.63 6.57
CA GLU A 94 8.04 1.44 5.95
C GLU A 94 7.50 0.00 6.06
N TYR A 95 8.34 -0.98 6.42
CA TYR A 95 7.91 -2.38 6.64
C TYR A 95 6.73 -2.46 7.62
N SER A 96 6.75 -1.62 8.66
CA SER A 96 5.72 -1.56 9.70
C SER A 96 4.31 -1.32 9.15
N LEU A 97 4.18 -0.60 8.03
CA LEU A 97 2.89 -0.31 7.40
C LEU A 97 2.24 -1.55 6.77
N VAL A 98 3.06 -2.51 6.34
CA VAL A 98 2.63 -3.70 5.59
C VAL A 98 2.71 -4.99 6.39
N ALA A 99 3.39 -4.96 7.54
CA ALA A 99 3.40 -6.03 8.53
C ALA A 99 1.99 -6.41 9.01
N GLY A 100 1.76 -7.68 9.33
CA GLY A 100 0.57 -8.11 10.06
C GLY A 100 0.63 -7.64 11.51
N GLY A 101 -0.52 -7.56 12.19
CA GLY A 101 -0.55 -7.20 13.61
C GLY A 101 0.29 -8.14 14.48
N ASP A 102 0.32 -9.43 14.17
CA ASP A 102 1.14 -10.43 14.90
C ASP A 102 2.66 -10.28 14.64
N GLU A 103 3.07 -9.47 13.66
CA GLU A 103 4.49 -9.18 13.38
C GLU A 103 4.98 -7.88 14.07
N LEU A 104 4.06 -7.12 14.67
CA LEU A 104 4.34 -5.83 15.32
C LEU A 104 4.32 -5.92 16.86
N PHE A 105 3.93 -7.07 17.41
CA PHE A 105 3.84 -7.35 18.86
C PHE A 105 4.53 -8.67 19.21
#